data_AF-A0A7Z9Y373-F1
#
_entry.id   AF-A0A7Z9Y373-F1
#
_cell.length_a   1.000
_cell.length_b   1.000
_cell.length_c   1.000
_cell.angle_alpha   90.00
_cell.angle_beta   90.00
_cell.angle_gamma   90.00
#
_symmetry.space_group_name_H-M   'P 1'
#
loop_
_entity.id
_entity.type
_entity.pdbx_description
1 polymer ?
#
loop_
_entity_poly.entity_id
_entity_poly.type
_entity_poly.pdbx_seq_one_letter_code
_entity_poly.pdbx_strand_id
1 'polypeptide(L)'
;MPVDLVFRSVGYRGVPVPGVPFNDRWGVIMNQEGRVVDAETGEQVIGEYTAGWIKRGPSGVIGTNKPDAVETVVHMLEDLQADKILHPAHPQAEAAELFIAENQPRFVTYDDWLVIDEIEVAKGQEQGRPRVKFTDVEEMLAVVGK
;
A
#
# COMPACT_ATOMS: atom_id res chain seq x y z
N MET A 1 -1.43 -8.03 -39.06
CA MET A 1 -0.03 -7.60 -39.32
C MET A 1 0.89 -8.57 -38.61
N PRO A 2 1.88 -9.20 -39.27
CA PRO A 2 2.86 -10.06 -38.59
C PRO A 2 3.79 -9.23 -37.68
N VAL A 3 4.06 -9.71 -36.47
CA VAL A 3 4.93 -9.08 -35.44
C VAL A 3 5.61 -10.14 -34.57
N ASP A 4 6.80 -9.83 -34.04
CA ASP A 4 7.59 -10.77 -33.20
C ASP A 4 7.41 -10.56 -31.69
N LEU A 5 6.96 -9.38 -31.27
CA LEU A 5 6.77 -9.03 -29.86
C LEU A 5 5.65 -7.99 -29.70
N VAL A 6 4.85 -8.17 -28.65
CA VAL A 6 3.74 -7.28 -28.31
C VAL A 6 3.77 -6.97 -26.83
N PHE A 7 3.73 -5.68 -26.48
CA PHE A 7 3.56 -5.21 -25.12
C PHE A 7 2.18 -4.59 -24.93
N ARG A 8 1.48 -4.95 -23.87
CA ARG A 8 0.21 -4.35 -23.48
C ARG A 8 0.46 -3.30 -22.39
N SER A 9 0.36 -2.03 -22.76
CA SER A 9 0.40 -0.90 -21.83
C SER A 9 -0.92 -0.13 -21.88
N VAL A 10 -2.00 -0.77 -21.40
CA VAL A 10 -3.37 -0.23 -21.45
C VAL A 10 -3.94 0.09 -20.07
N GLY A 11 -3.05 0.34 -19.10
CA GLY A 11 -3.38 0.64 -17.72
C GLY A 11 -3.17 -0.55 -16.77
N TYR A 12 -3.01 -0.22 -15.50
CA TYR A 12 -2.98 -1.19 -14.40
C TYR A 12 -4.41 -1.49 -13.92
N ARG A 13 -4.56 -2.45 -13.02
CA ARG A 13 -5.81 -2.76 -12.33
C ARG A 13 -5.49 -3.14 -10.89
N GLY A 14 -6.28 -2.66 -9.94
CA GLY A 14 -6.19 -3.09 -8.55
C GLY A 14 -6.51 -4.58 -8.39
N VAL A 15 -6.05 -5.15 -7.29
CA VAL A 15 -6.33 -6.54 -6.87
C VAL A 15 -7.12 -6.47 -5.56
N PRO A 16 -8.20 -7.24 -5.40
CA PRO A 16 -8.99 -7.22 -4.17
C PRO A 16 -8.18 -7.72 -2.97
N VAL A 17 -8.42 -7.11 -1.81
CA VAL A 17 -7.95 -7.59 -0.51
C VAL A 17 -9.09 -8.37 0.14
N PRO A 18 -8.87 -9.61 0.63
CA PRO A 18 -9.92 -10.37 1.30
C PRO A 18 -10.56 -9.58 2.44
N GLY A 19 -11.89 -9.53 2.47
CA GLY A 19 -12.66 -8.81 3.48
C GLY A 19 -12.91 -7.33 3.17
N VAL A 20 -12.29 -6.75 2.13
CA VAL A 20 -12.46 -5.33 1.77
C VAL A 20 -13.36 -5.21 0.53
N PRO A 21 -14.45 -4.41 0.57
CA PRO A 21 -15.32 -4.19 -0.58
C PRO A 21 -14.58 -3.69 -1.84
N PHE A 22 -14.83 -4.34 -2.98
CA PHE A 22 -14.09 -4.10 -4.21
C PHE A 22 -15.00 -4.00 -5.43
N ASN A 23 -14.76 -3.01 -6.28
CA ASN A 23 -15.45 -2.87 -7.56
C ASN A 23 -14.63 -3.56 -8.66
N ASP A 24 -14.99 -4.79 -9.01
CA ASP A 24 -14.27 -5.57 -10.02
C ASP A 24 -14.21 -4.91 -11.40
N ARG A 25 -15.28 -4.20 -11.79
CA ARG A 25 -15.33 -3.55 -13.11
C ARG A 25 -14.31 -2.42 -13.20
N TRP A 26 -14.11 -1.68 -12.11
CA TRP A 26 -13.24 -0.49 -12.09
C TRP A 26 -11.85 -0.78 -11.51
N GLY A 27 -11.68 -1.89 -10.78
CA GLY A 27 -10.42 -2.29 -10.18
C GLY A 27 -10.00 -1.42 -8.99
N VAL A 28 -10.96 -0.96 -8.19
CA VAL A 28 -10.77 -0.06 -7.04
C VAL A 28 -11.52 -0.56 -5.81
N ILE A 29 -11.07 -0.17 -4.63
CA ILE A 29 -11.83 -0.36 -3.38
C ILE A 29 -13.07 0.54 -3.42
N MET A 30 -14.22 -0.01 -3.06
CA MET A 30 -15.46 0.77 -3.01
C MET A 30 -15.37 1.82 -1.91
N ASN A 31 -15.53 3.09 -2.26
CA ASN A 31 -15.38 4.19 -1.32
C ASN A 31 -16.21 5.41 -1.70
N GLN A 32 -16.46 6.27 -0.71
CA GLN A 32 -16.96 7.62 -0.87
C GLN A 32 -15.93 8.60 -0.28
N GLU A 33 -15.29 9.39 -1.15
CA GLU A 33 -14.28 10.40 -0.77
C GLU A 33 -13.11 9.82 0.06
N GLY A 34 -12.88 8.50 -0.04
CA GLY A 34 -11.82 7.79 0.68
C GLY A 34 -12.31 6.98 1.88
N ARG A 35 -13.54 7.14 2.37
CA ARG A 35 -14.16 6.21 3.33
C ARG A 35 -14.59 4.94 2.60
N VAL A 36 -14.14 3.77 3.02
CA VAL A 36 -14.58 2.50 2.40
C VAL A 36 -16.07 2.30 2.68
N VAL A 37 -16.80 1.79 1.69
CA VAL A 37 -18.24 1.51 1.81
C VAL A 37 -18.55 0.06 1.48
N ASP A 38 -19.50 -0.50 2.23
CA ASP A 38 -20.02 -1.84 1.99
C ASP A 38 -20.68 -1.93 0.62
N ALA A 39 -20.51 -3.08 -0.05
CA ALA A 39 -20.92 -3.25 -1.44
C ALA A 39 -22.44 -3.35 -1.62
N GLU A 40 -23.17 -3.80 -0.60
CA GLU A 40 -24.61 -4.04 -0.66
C GLU A 40 -25.39 -2.84 -0.14
N THR A 41 -24.99 -2.30 1.02
CA THR A 41 -25.70 -1.24 1.73
C THR A 41 -25.24 0.15 1.32
N GLY A 42 -23.99 0.28 0.84
CA GLY A 42 -23.35 1.57 0.61
C GLY A 42 -23.01 2.34 1.89
N GLU A 43 -23.18 1.73 3.07
CA GLU A 43 -22.80 2.32 4.34
C GLU A 43 -21.28 2.25 4.54
N GLN A 44 -20.74 3.18 5.32
CA GLN A 44 -19.32 3.21 5.64
C GLN A 44 -18.90 1.96 6.42
N VAL A 45 -17.79 1.36 6.02
CA VAL A 45 -17.05 0.39 6.83
C VAL A 45 -16.17 1.16 7.80
N ILE A 46 -16.52 1.14 9.09
CA ILE A 46 -15.84 1.92 10.14
C ILE A 46 -14.38 1.49 10.24
N GLY A 47 -13.47 2.48 10.25
CA GLY A 47 -12.03 2.27 10.39
C GLY A 47 -11.29 1.95 9.09
N GLU A 48 -12.00 1.79 7.97
CA GLU A 48 -11.39 1.50 6.66
C GLU A 48 -11.41 2.73 5.74
N TYR A 49 -10.24 3.06 5.21
CA TYR A 49 -10.04 4.19 4.31
C TYR A 49 -9.12 3.80 3.15
N THR A 50 -9.23 4.52 2.04
CA THR A 50 -8.42 4.30 0.83
C THR A 50 -7.95 5.62 0.24
N ALA A 51 -6.79 5.62 -0.40
CA ALA A 51 -6.23 6.76 -1.11
C ALA A 51 -5.41 6.31 -2.33
N GLY A 52 -5.12 7.23 -3.24
CA GLY A 52 -4.29 6.98 -4.42
C GLY A 52 -5.00 6.14 -5.48
N TRP A 53 -4.23 5.31 -6.18
CA TRP A 53 -4.74 4.54 -7.31
C TRP A 53 -5.78 3.49 -6.94
N ILE A 54 -5.70 2.90 -5.74
CA ILE A 54 -6.70 1.90 -5.31
C ILE A 54 -8.03 2.56 -4.93
N LYS A 55 -8.06 3.88 -4.69
CA LYS A 55 -9.27 4.71 -4.53
C LYS A 55 -9.86 5.17 -5.86
N ARG A 56 -9.03 5.74 -6.74
CA ARG A 56 -9.48 6.49 -7.94
C ARG A 56 -9.20 5.82 -9.28
N GLY A 57 -8.53 4.67 -9.27
CA GLY A 57 -8.01 4.00 -10.45
C GLY A 57 -6.60 4.49 -10.85
N PRO A 58 -5.89 3.74 -11.70
CA PRO A 58 -4.47 3.96 -11.98
C PRO A 58 -4.25 5.06 -13.03
N SER A 59 -4.60 6.29 -12.66
CA SER A 59 -4.43 7.49 -13.46
C SER A 59 -3.82 8.62 -12.62
N GLY A 60 -3.17 9.57 -13.30
CA GLY A 60 -2.48 10.68 -12.67
C GLY A 60 -1.02 10.41 -12.35
N VAL A 61 -0.29 11.50 -12.07
CA VAL A 61 1.13 11.48 -11.68
C VAL A 61 1.27 11.38 -10.16
N ILE A 62 2.49 11.17 -9.65
CA ILE A 62 2.79 11.12 -8.20
C ILE A 62 2.17 12.32 -7.46
N GLY A 63 2.27 13.52 -8.04
CA GLY A 63 1.71 14.74 -7.45
C GLY A 63 0.19 14.76 -7.30
N THR A 64 -0.55 13.96 -8.09
CA THR A 64 -2.01 13.86 -7.97
C THR A 64 -2.46 13.09 -6.73
N ASN A 65 -1.59 12.24 -6.17
CA ASN A 65 -1.92 11.44 -4.99
C ASN A 65 -1.90 12.26 -3.70
N LYS A 66 -1.15 13.37 -3.66
CA LYS A 66 -1.05 14.20 -2.46
C LYS A 66 -2.40 14.86 -2.07
N PRO A 67 -3.08 15.64 -2.94
CA PRO A 67 -4.37 16.22 -2.57
C PRO A 67 -5.45 15.17 -2.31
N ASP A 68 -5.41 14.04 -3.03
CA ASP A 68 -6.33 12.92 -2.83
C ASP A 68 -6.16 12.23 -1.46
N ALA A 69 -4.92 12.03 -1.02
CA ALA A 69 -4.65 11.52 0.32
C ALA A 69 -5.10 12.52 1.40
N VAL A 70 -4.95 13.82 1.15
CA VAL A 70 -5.41 14.86 2.08
C VAL A 70 -6.94 14.80 2.27
N GLU A 71 -7.73 14.64 1.21
CA GLU A 71 -9.20 14.47 1.31
C GLU A 71 -9.56 13.29 2.23
N THR A 72 -8.88 12.15 2.02
CA THR A 72 -9.10 10.95 2.83
C THR A 72 -8.76 11.20 4.31
N VAL A 73 -7.62 11.85 4.59
CA VAL A 73 -7.19 12.16 5.97
C VAL A 73 -8.13 13.16 6.64
N VAL A 74 -8.67 14.14 5.91
CA VAL A 74 -9.68 15.07 6.45
C VAL A 74 -10.89 14.29 6.96
N HIS A 75 -11.38 13.33 6.18
CA HIS A 75 -12.49 12.46 6.60
C HIS A 75 -12.15 11.54 7.77
N MET A 76 -10.92 11.01 7.83
CA MET A 76 -10.46 10.26 9.02
C MET A 76 -10.51 11.10 10.29
N LEU A 77 -10.12 12.39 10.20
CA LEU A 77 -10.14 13.30 11.35
C LEU A 77 -11.57 13.70 11.75
N GLU A 78 -12.47 13.89 10.78
CA GLU A 78 -13.90 14.11 11.04
C GLU A 78 -14.53 12.91 11.75
N ASP A 79 -14.23 11.70 11.29
CA ASP A 79 -14.76 10.47 11.87
C ASP A 79 -14.22 10.24 13.28
N LEU A 80 -12.94 10.57 13.52
CA LEU A 80 -12.35 10.59 14.86
C LEU A 80 -13.08 11.58 15.80
N GLN A 81 -13.41 12.78 15.33
CA GLN A 81 -14.14 13.77 16.14
C GLN A 81 -15.58 13.34 16.41
N ALA A 82 -16.19 12.57 15.49
CA ALA A 82 -17.54 12.05 15.60
C ALA A 82 -17.63 10.69 16.33
N ASP A 83 -16.51 10.17 16.85
CA ASP A 83 -16.40 8.84 17.46
C ASP A 83 -16.86 7.69 16.53
N LYS A 84 -16.67 7.86 15.22
CA LYS A 84 -16.92 6.85 14.18
C LYS A 84 -15.64 6.09 13.87
N ILE A 85 -15.05 5.51 14.91
CA ILE A 85 -13.77 4.81 14.85
C ILE A 85 -13.88 3.41 15.44
N LEU A 86 -12.84 2.61 15.26
CA LEU A 86 -12.72 1.34 15.96
C LEU A 86 -12.33 1.56 17.42
N HIS A 87 -12.85 0.72 18.31
CA HIS A 87 -12.48 0.67 19.72
C HIS A 87 -11.82 -0.68 20.05
N PRO A 88 -10.56 -0.89 19.63
CA PRO A 88 -9.86 -2.14 19.91
C PRO A 88 -9.60 -2.31 21.42
N ALA A 89 -9.62 -3.55 21.90
CA ALA A 89 -9.30 -3.86 23.30
C ALA A 89 -7.85 -3.49 23.69
N HIS A 90 -6.93 -3.52 22.71
CA HIS A 90 -5.53 -3.17 22.86
C HIS A 90 -5.16 -2.07 21.83
N PRO A 91 -5.45 -0.79 22.11
CA PRO A 91 -5.25 0.31 21.16
C PRO A 91 -3.79 0.79 21.03
N GLN A 92 -2.86 0.24 21.79
CA GLN A 92 -1.47 0.68 21.82
C GLN A 92 -0.71 0.20 20.57
N ALA A 93 0.23 1.02 20.08
CA ALA A 93 1.02 0.68 18.89
C ALA A 93 1.82 -0.61 19.07
N GLU A 94 2.34 -0.84 20.27
CA GLU A 94 3.10 -2.03 20.64
C GLU A 94 2.28 -3.32 20.47
N ALA A 95 0.96 -3.26 20.64
CA ALA A 95 0.09 -4.42 20.43
C ALA A 95 0.04 -4.82 18.94
N ALA A 96 0.05 -3.84 18.04
CA ALA A 96 0.12 -4.07 16.60
C ALA A 96 1.50 -4.60 16.18
N GLU A 97 2.58 -4.07 16.75
CA GLU A 97 3.94 -4.55 16.49
C GLU A 97 4.13 -6.01 16.92
N LEU A 98 3.65 -6.37 18.12
CA LEU A 98 3.67 -7.76 18.60
C LEU A 98 2.86 -8.68 17.68
N PHE A 99 1.66 -8.27 17.29
CA PHE A 99 0.83 -9.03 16.35
C PHE A 99 1.55 -9.27 15.01
N ILE A 100 2.22 -8.25 14.46
CA ILE A 100 3.00 -8.39 13.23
C ILE A 100 4.18 -9.34 13.43
N ALA A 101 4.93 -9.22 14.53
CA ALA A 101 6.08 -10.07 14.82
C ALA A 101 5.70 -11.56 14.96
N GLU A 102 4.55 -11.85 15.56
CA GLU A 102 4.02 -13.21 15.71
C GLU A 102 3.57 -13.82 14.36
N ASN A 103 2.97 -13.01 13.48
CA ASN A 103 2.37 -13.50 12.23
C ASN A 103 3.31 -13.41 11.01
N GLN A 104 4.29 -12.51 11.04
CA GLN A 104 5.29 -12.31 9.99
C GLN A 104 6.67 -12.09 10.61
N PRO A 105 7.37 -13.12 11.11
CA PRO A 105 8.66 -12.98 11.78
C PRO A 105 9.76 -12.36 10.91
N ARG A 106 9.63 -12.39 9.58
CA ARG A 106 10.58 -11.82 8.61
C ARG A 106 10.18 -10.42 8.12
N PHE A 107 9.34 -9.69 8.85
CA PHE A 107 8.95 -8.32 8.48
C PHE A 107 10.17 -7.41 8.39
N VAL A 108 10.20 -6.52 7.41
CA VAL A 108 11.31 -5.58 7.17
C VAL A 108 10.96 -4.25 7.84
N THR A 109 11.76 -3.85 8.82
CA THR A 109 11.65 -2.53 9.45
C THR A 109 12.22 -1.44 8.56
N TYR A 110 12.03 -0.18 8.94
CA TYR A 110 12.68 0.92 8.23
C TYR A 110 14.21 0.85 8.33
N ASP A 111 14.75 0.44 9.49
CA ASP A 111 16.20 0.30 9.67
C ASP A 111 16.76 -0.86 8.83
N ASP A 112 16.03 -1.98 8.74
CA ASP A 112 16.37 -3.07 7.82
C ASP A 112 16.39 -2.57 6.36
N TRP A 113 15.39 -1.78 5.96
CA TRP A 113 15.32 -1.19 4.62
C TRP A 113 16.51 -0.26 4.33
N LEU A 114 16.97 0.54 5.30
CA LEU A 114 18.15 1.41 5.12
C LEU A 114 19.43 0.60 4.84
N VAL A 115 19.59 -0.57 5.46
CA VAL A 115 20.71 -1.48 5.16
C VAL A 115 20.61 -2.02 3.73
N ILE A 116 19.43 -2.44 3.30
CA ILE A 116 19.19 -2.88 1.92
C ILE A 116 19.53 -1.74 0.94
N ASP A 117 19.06 -0.52 1.21
CA ASP A 117 19.31 0.66 0.39
C ASP A 117 20.81 0.96 0.25
N GLU A 118 21.56 0.95 1.36
CA GLU A 118 23.00 1.17 1.37
C GLU A 118 23.75 0.15 0.49
N ILE A 119 23.39 -1.14 0.61
CA ILE A 119 24.00 -2.21 -0.18
C ILE A 119 23.68 -2.05 -1.67
N GLU A 120 22.43 -1.75 -2.02
CA GLU A 120 22.03 -1.52 -3.41
C GLU A 120 22.78 -0.33 -4.03
N VAL A 121 22.93 0.76 -3.27
CA VAL A 121 23.65 1.97 -3.70
C VAL A 121 25.15 1.68 -3.87
N ALA A 122 25.79 1.00 -2.91
CA ALA A 122 27.20 0.65 -2.99
C ALA A 122 27.53 -0.21 -4.22
N LYS A 123 26.74 -1.26 -4.49
CA LYS A 123 26.84 -2.08 -5.71
C LYS A 123 26.66 -1.25 -6.99
N GLY A 124 25.79 -0.23 -6.93
CA GLY A 124 25.60 0.74 -8.01
C GLY A 124 26.85 1.54 -8.30
N GLN A 125 27.47 2.11 -7.26
CA GLN A 125 28.64 2.97 -7.38
C GLN A 125 29.82 2.26 -8.06
N GLU A 126 30.06 0.99 -7.73
CA GLU A 126 31.10 0.15 -8.38
C GLU A 126 30.93 0.04 -9.90
N GLN A 127 29.70 0.22 -10.40
CA GLN A 127 29.35 0.12 -11.81
C GLN A 127 29.01 1.48 -12.45
N GLY A 128 29.18 2.59 -11.73
CA GLY A 128 28.76 3.92 -12.20
C GLY A 128 27.24 4.09 -12.34
N ARG A 129 26.45 3.36 -11.54
CA ARG A 129 24.98 3.37 -11.52
C ARG A 129 24.46 3.95 -10.20
N PRO A 130 23.23 4.50 -10.15
CA PRO A 130 22.66 4.99 -8.89
C PRO A 130 22.46 3.88 -7.83
N ARG A 131 22.12 2.67 -8.29
CA ARG A 131 22.00 1.45 -7.48
C ARG A 131 21.92 0.20 -8.35
N VAL A 132 22.19 -0.97 -7.75
CA VAL A 132 21.84 -2.29 -8.29
C VAL A 132 20.87 -2.94 -7.31
N LYS A 133 19.62 -3.14 -7.75
CA LYS A 133 18.57 -3.66 -6.88
C LYS A 133 18.71 -5.15 -6.63
N PHE A 134 18.29 -5.61 -5.45
CA PHE A 134 17.98 -7.02 -5.27
C PHE A 134 16.74 -7.36 -6.11
N THR A 135 16.82 -8.47 -6.86
CA THR A 135 15.72 -8.97 -7.69
C THR A 135 15.14 -10.28 -7.18
N ASP A 136 15.73 -10.83 -6.12
CA ASP A 136 15.27 -12.01 -5.40
C ASP A 136 14.99 -11.64 -3.94
N VAL A 137 13.87 -12.13 -3.41
CA VAL A 137 13.40 -11.79 -2.07
C VAL A 137 14.26 -12.44 -0.99
N GLU A 138 14.74 -13.65 -1.21
CA GLU A 138 15.58 -14.36 -0.24
C GLU A 138 16.96 -13.71 -0.13
N GLU A 139 17.54 -13.27 -1.25
CA GLU A 139 18.78 -12.48 -1.23
C GLU A 139 18.61 -11.13 -0.51
N MET A 140 17.47 -10.46 -0.72
CA MET A 140 17.14 -9.19 -0.06
C MET A 140 16.96 -9.37 1.47
N LEU A 141 16.31 -10.44 1.91
CA LEU A 141 16.07 -10.72 3.32
C LEU A 141 17.35 -11.21 4.02
N ALA A 142 18.19 -11.98 3.34
CA ALA A 142 19.44 -12.51 3.90
C ALA A 142 20.40 -11.39 4.37
N VAL A 143 20.45 -10.24 3.68
CA VAL A 143 21.36 -9.14 4.06
C VAL A 143 20.94 -8.39 5.32
N VAL A 144 19.70 -8.60 5.78
CA VAL A 144 19.17 -8.09 7.05
C VAL A 144 18.92 -9.21 8.06
N GLY A 145 19.48 -10.40 7.81
CA GLY A 145 19.40 -11.54 8.72
C GLY A 145 18.02 -12.18 8.84
N LYS A 146 17.19 -12.09 7.79
CA LYS A 146 15.81 -12.62 7.77
C LYS A 146 15.63 -13.79 6.82
#